data_AF-A0A833HEC1-F1
#
_entry.id   AF-A0A833HEC1-F1
#
_cell.length_a   1.000
_cell.length_b   1.000
_cell.length_c   1.000
_cell.angle_alpha   90.00
_cell.angle_beta   90.00
_cell.angle_gamma   90.00
#
_symmetry.space_group_name_H-M   'P 1'
#
loop_
_entity.id
_entity.type
_entity.pdbx_description
1 polymer ?
#
loop_
_entity_poly.entity_id
_entity_poly.type
_entity_poly.pdbx_seq_one_letter_code
_entity_poly.pdbx_strand_id
1 'polypeptide(L)' 'MRKRQCISNALVLALAVLASGCGTPREKTAPCKRPANLSSYASTRDDCGPVMSVNADRAAALAAIEDLASVEEE' A
#
# COMPACT_ATOMS: atom_id res chain seq x y z
N MET A 1 -12.47 34.28 42.54
CA MET A 1 -12.11 32.85 42.53
C MET A 1 -12.57 32.17 41.24
N ARG A 2 -13.89 32.08 40.99
CA ARG A 2 -14.47 31.43 39.79
C ARG A 2 -13.95 31.95 38.44
N LYS A 3 -13.80 33.28 38.26
CA LYS A 3 -13.30 33.87 37.00
C LYS A 3 -11.86 33.44 36.67
N ARG A 4 -10.98 33.37 37.66
CA ARG A 4 -9.58 32.91 37.49
C ARG A 4 -9.52 31.43 37.15
N GLN A 5 -10.38 30.61 37.77
CA GLN A 5 -10.50 29.19 37.44
C GLN A 5 -11.03 28.96 36.01
N CYS A 6 -12.01 29.74 35.56
CA CYS A 6 -12.49 29.64 34.18
C CYS A 6 -11.40 29.97 33.15
N ILE A 7 -10.62 31.04 33.39
CA ILE A 7 -9.52 31.43 32.50
C ILE A 7 -8.44 30.36 32.46
N SER A 8 -8.07 29.81 33.63
CA SER A 8 -7.09 28.72 33.71
C SER A 8 -7.54 27.48 32.96
N ASN A 9 -8.80 27.07 33.12
CA ASN A 9 -9.33 25.90 32.44
C ASN A 9 -9.42 26.10 30.92
N ALA A 10 -9.82 27.29 30.47
CA ALA A 10 -9.84 27.64 29.05
C ALA A 10 -8.44 27.59 28.43
N LEU A 11 -7.42 28.08 29.14
CA LEU A 11 -6.03 28.03 28.69
C LEU A 11 -5.54 26.58 28.57
N VAL A 12 -5.81 25.74 29.57
CA VAL A 12 -5.43 24.33 29.56
C VAL A 12 -6.09 23.58 28.40
N LEU A 13 -7.38 23.82 28.17
CA LEU A 13 -8.11 23.23 27.03
C LEU A 13 -7.53 23.67 25.68
N ALA A 14 -7.20 24.96 25.53
CA ALA A 14 -6.58 25.47 24.30
C ALA A 14 -5.21 24.83 24.03
N LEU A 15 -4.37 24.70 25.07
CA LEU A 15 -3.08 24.05 24.97
C LEU A 15 -3.20 22.55 24.65
N ALA A 16 -4.19 21.86 25.22
CA ALA A 16 -4.46 20.46 24.91
C ALA A 16 -4.86 20.25 23.45
N VAL A 17 -5.72 21.11 22.90
CA VAL A 17 -6.14 21.06 21.48
C VAL A 17 -4.98 21.35 20.54
N LEU A 18 -4.11 22.31 20.89
CA LEU A 18 -2.92 22.63 20.10
C LEU A 18 -1.85 21.53 20.16
N ALA A 19 -1.71 20.86 21.31
CA ALA A 19 -0.80 19.73 21.49
C ALA A 19 -1.33 18.43 20.86
N SER A 20 -2.66 18.27 20.78
CA SER A 20 -3.30 17.19 20.01
C SER A 20 -3.29 17.55 18.53
N GLY A 21 -2.11 17.54 17.91
CA GLY A 21 -1.97 17.75 16.48
C GLY A 21 -2.83 16.75 15.71
N CYS A 22 -3.60 17.25 14.74
CA CYS A 22 -4.18 16.44 13.69
C CYS A 22 -3.02 16.01 12.78
N GLY A 23 -2.41 14.87 13.09
CA GLY A 23 -1.64 14.14 12.12
C GLY A 23 -2.59 13.78 11.00
N THR A 24 -2.61 14.58 9.93
CA THR A 24 -3.09 14.07 8.64
C THR A 24 -2.39 12.73 8.45
N PRO A 25 -3.13 11.63 8.24
CA PRO A 25 -2.48 10.38 7.88
C PRO A 25 -1.72 10.70 6.61
N ARG A 26 -0.40 10.88 6.73
CA ARG A 26 0.47 11.10 5.59
C ARG A 26 0.35 9.81 4.81
N GLU A 27 -0.47 9.85 3.76
CA GLU A 27 -1.06 8.72 3.07
C GLU A 27 -0.21 7.44 3.23
N LYS A 28 -0.53 6.64 4.25
CA LYS A 28 -0.11 5.25 4.38
C LYS A 28 -1.09 4.38 3.60
N THR A 29 -1.65 4.91 2.53
CA THR A 29 -2.07 4.07 1.42
C THR A 29 -0.75 3.62 0.81
N ALA A 30 -0.50 2.30 0.74
CA ALA A 30 0.42 1.83 -0.29
C ALA A 30 0.04 2.55 -1.59
N PRO A 31 0.98 3.06 -2.41
CA PRO A 31 0.63 3.80 -3.61
C PRO A 31 -0.07 2.84 -4.60
N CYS A 32 -1.37 2.61 -4.39
CA CYS A 32 -2.25 1.84 -5.24
C CYS A 32 -2.50 2.58 -6.56
N LYS A 33 -2.13 3.86 -6.61
CA LYS A 33 -1.98 4.61 -7.84
C LYS A 33 -0.58 4.34 -8.35
N ARG A 34 -0.45 3.44 -9.34
CA ARG A 34 0.76 3.22 -10.14
C ARG A 34 1.33 4.60 -10.49
N PRO A 35 2.47 5.07 -9.93
CA PRO A 35 3.03 6.37 -10.28
C PRO A 35 3.07 6.53 -11.81
N ALA A 36 2.65 7.69 -12.32
CA ALA A 36 2.68 7.98 -13.75
C ALA A 36 4.09 7.80 -14.35
N ASN A 37 5.12 7.91 -13.50
CA ASN A 37 6.52 7.68 -13.81
C ASN A 37 7.02 6.28 -13.40
N LEU A 38 6.18 5.26 -13.24
CA LEU A 38 6.68 3.88 -13.00
C LEU A 38 7.41 3.29 -14.19
N SER A 39 7.32 3.92 -15.36
CA SER A 39 8.24 3.70 -16.49
C SER A 39 9.67 4.20 -16.19
N SER A 40 9.89 5.03 -15.16
CA SER A 40 11.22 5.53 -14.76
C SER A 40 12.04 4.51 -13.94
N TYR A 41 11.40 3.53 -13.29
CA TYR A 41 12.10 2.43 -12.61
C TYR A 41 12.28 1.21 -13.51
N ALA A 42 11.54 1.15 -14.61
CA ALA A 42 11.86 0.22 -15.67
C ALA A 42 13.02 0.81 -16.47
N SER A 43 14.16 0.11 -16.51
CA SER A 43 15.16 0.38 -17.56
C SER A 43 14.45 0.35 -18.92
N THR A 44 14.93 1.12 -19.89
CA THR A 44 14.42 1.13 -21.28
C THR A 44 14.62 -0.25 -21.90
N ARG A 45 13.73 -1.19 -21.55
CA ARG A 45 13.72 -2.62 -21.90
C ARG A 45 15.00 -3.02 -22.61
N ASP A 46 16.09 -3.10 -21.85
CA ASP A 46 17.30 -3.78 -22.33
C ASP A 46 16.83 -5.16 -22.80
N ASP A 47 17.35 -5.60 -23.95
CA ASP A 47 16.93 -6.83 -24.60
C ASP A 47 16.84 -7.93 -23.54
N CYS A 48 15.65 -8.49 -23.32
CA CYS A 48 15.33 -9.29 -22.12
C CYS A 48 15.97 -10.68 -22.14
N GLY A 49 17.08 -10.81 -22.86
CA GLY A 49 17.73 -12.06 -23.22
C GLY A 49 16.86 -12.92 -24.14
N PRO A 50 17.41 -14.04 -24.62
CA PRO A 50 16.63 -15.05 -25.30
C PRO A 50 15.51 -15.55 -24.39
N VAL A 51 14.27 -15.51 -24.88
CA VAL A 51 13.12 -16.11 -24.21
C VAL A 51 13.18 -17.62 -24.37
N MET A 52 12.89 -18.36 -23.29
CA MET A 52 12.75 -19.82 -23.33
C MET A 52 11.32 -20.22 -22.97
N SER A 53 10.83 -21.30 -23.58
CA SER A 53 9.56 -21.91 -23.18
C SER A 53 9.76 -22.63 -21.85
N VAL A 54 9.08 -22.17 -20.80
CA VAL A 54 9.08 -22.85 -19.50
C VAL A 54 8.24 -24.13 -19.56
N ASN A 55 7.14 -24.12 -20.31
CA ASN A 55 6.29 -25.27 -20.52
C ASN A 55 6.53 -25.87 -21.90
N ALA A 56 7.27 -26.97 -21.97
CA ALA A 56 7.52 -27.71 -23.21
C ALA A 56 6.25 -28.42 -23.72
N ASP A 57 5.40 -28.87 -22.80
CA ASP A 57 4.09 -29.47 -23.09
C ASP A 57 2.97 -28.61 -22.48
N ARG A 58 2.15 -28.05 -23.37
CA ARG A 58 1.02 -27.20 -22.99
C ARG A 58 -0.07 -28.00 -22.28
N ALA A 59 -0.32 -29.24 -22.69
CA ALA A 59 -1.39 -30.06 -22.11
C ALA A 59 -1.04 -30.45 -20.67
N ALA A 60 0.20 -30.92 -20.45
CA ALA A 60 0.69 -31.23 -19.11
C ALA A 60 0.66 -30.01 -18.18
N ALA A 61 1.07 -28.84 -18.68
CA ALA A 61 1.05 -27.61 -17.89
C ALA A 61 -0.36 -27.18 -17.48
N LEU A 62 -1.36 -27.35 -18.37
CA LEU A 62 -2.75 -27.01 -18.06
C LEU A 62 -3.36 -27.99 -17.05
N ALA A 63 -3.11 -29.28 -17.20
CA ALA A 63 -3.59 -30.29 -16.25
C ALA A 63 -3.06 -30.03 -14.84
N ALA A 64 -1.79 -29.62 -14.69
CA ALA A 64 -1.21 -29.26 -13.40
C ALA A 64 -1.85 -28.01 -12.77
N ILE A 65 -2.27 -27.03 -13.60
CA ILE A 65 -2.97 -25.83 -13.11
C ILE A 65 -4.38 -26.19 -12.62
N GLU A 66 -5.09 -27.04 -13.35
CA GLU A 66 -6.42 -27.52 -12.94
C GLU A 66 -6.37 -28.31 -11.63
N ASP A 67 -5.36 -29.18 -11.47
CA ASP A 67 -5.13 -29.93 -10.23
C ASP A 67 -4.90 -28.98 -9.04
N LEU A 68 -4.02 -27.98 -9.19
CA LEU A 68 -3.78 -26.97 -8.14
C LEU A 68 -5.04 -26.16 -7.79
N ALA A 69 -5.84 -25.78 -8.78
CA ALA A 69 -7.08 -25.04 -8.55
C ALA A 69 -8.12 -25.87 -7.77
N SER A 70 -8.12 -27.19 -7.94
CA SER A 70 -9.03 -28.08 -7.20
C SER A 70 -8.63 -28.29 -5.73
N VAL A 71 -7.36 -28.10 -5.37
CA VAL A 71 -6.86 -28.23 -3.98
C VAL A 71 -7.30 -27.04 -3.10
N GLU A 72 -7.67 -25.90 -3.69
CA GLU A 72 -8.11 -24.71 -2.94
C GLU A 72 -9.57 -24.80 -2.46
N GLU A 73 -10.32 -25.82 -2.90
CA GLU A 73 -11.73 -26.02 -2.55
C GLU A 73 -11.98 -27.05 -1.43
N GLU A 74 -10.93 -27.62 -0.82
CA GLU A 74 -11.02 -28.53 0.35
C GLU A 74 -10.67 -27.86 1.69
#